data_AF-F4LXA3-F1
#
_entry.id   AF-F4LXA3-F1
#
_cell.length_a   1.000
_cell.length_b   1.000
_cell.length_c   1.000
_cell.angle_alpha   90.00
_cell.angle_beta   90.00
_cell.angle_gamma   90.00
#
_symmetry.space_group_name_H-M   'P 1'
#
loop_
_entity.id
_entity.type
_entity.pdbx_description
1 polymer ?
#
loop_
_entity_poly.entity_id
_entity_poly.type
_entity_poly.pdbx_seq_one_letter_code
_entity_poly.pdbx_strand_id
1 'polypeptide(L)'
;MLIGTDILDLKRIKIIERKKSILCRLFTPLELESTVKLNYMEKIIALGSMLAAKEAAVKALGTGFTDTISVQDVQIVINENSEGKIEFLNKAKSFADELGVTETHLAIDTENKLVVAIVALERGFLHR
;
A
#
# COMPACT_ATOMS: atom_id res chain seq x y z
N MET A 1 -10.17 12.41 10.45
CA MET A 1 -9.82 11.06 9.98
C MET A 1 -10.25 10.92 8.53
N LEU A 2 -9.34 10.49 7.66
CA LEU A 2 -9.62 10.13 6.26
C LEU A 2 -9.50 8.61 6.15
N ILE A 3 -10.35 7.97 5.34
CA ILE A 3 -10.41 6.51 5.23
C ILE A 3 -10.35 6.11 3.76
N GLY A 4 -9.60 5.04 3.47
CA GLY A 4 -9.61 4.38 2.18
C GLY A 4 -9.63 2.87 2.36
N THR A 5 -10.21 2.18 1.38
CA THR A 5 -10.26 0.72 1.35
C THR A 5 -10.06 0.20 -0.06
N ASP A 6 -9.49 -1.00 -0.15
CA ASP A 6 -9.35 -1.71 -1.41
C ASP A 6 -9.47 -3.23 -1.23
N ILE A 7 -9.89 -3.90 -2.30
CA ILE A 7 -9.99 -5.36 -2.36
C ILE A 7 -9.30 -5.88 -3.63
N LEU A 8 -8.50 -6.93 -3.47
CA LEU A 8 -7.66 -7.47 -4.54
C LEU A 8 -7.75 -9.00 -4.62
N ASP A 9 -8.07 -9.53 -5.80
CA ASP A 9 -7.98 -10.99 -6.09
C ASP A 9 -6.51 -11.37 -6.38
N LEU A 10 -5.95 -12.26 -5.56
CA LEU A 10 -4.57 -12.77 -5.67
C LEU A 10 -4.27 -13.42 -7.03
N LYS A 11 -5.28 -13.81 -7.81
CA LYS A 11 -5.09 -14.23 -9.21
C LYS A 11 -4.38 -13.15 -10.04
N ARG A 12 -4.65 -11.87 -9.79
CA ARG A 12 -3.98 -10.75 -10.49
C ARG A 12 -2.49 -10.75 -10.18
N ILE A 13 -2.12 -10.97 -8.92
CA ILE A 13 -0.72 -11.03 -8.48
C ILE A 13 0.01 -12.22 -9.10
N LYS A 14 -0.63 -13.40 -9.17
CA LYS A 14 -0.03 -14.59 -9.83
C LYS A 14 0.35 -14.36 -11.29
N ILE A 15 -0.35 -13.47 -11.99
CA ILE A 15 -0.04 -13.07 -13.36
C ILE A 15 1.10 -12.02 -13.38
N ILE A 16 1.04 -11.04 -12.48
CA ILE A 16 1.99 -9.93 -12.40
C ILE A 16 3.37 -10.39 -11.92
N GLU A 17 3.44 -11.29 -10.94
CA GLU A 17 4.68 -11.74 -10.29
C GLU A 17 5.69 -12.33 -11.28
N ARG A 18 5.20 -12.92 -12.38
CA ARG A 18 6.03 -13.48 -13.46
C ARG A 18 6.71 -12.40 -14.33
N LYS A 19 6.31 -11.13 -14.20
CA LYS A 19 6.76 -10.02 -15.05
C LYS A 19 7.57 -9.02 -14.23
N LYS A 20 8.90 -9.23 -14.20
CA LYS A 20 9.84 -8.39 -13.43
C LYS A 20 9.68 -6.88 -13.70
N SER A 21 9.48 -6.48 -14.96
CA SER A 21 9.28 -5.08 -15.33
C SER A 21 8.04 -4.46 -14.69
N ILE A 22 6.96 -5.22 -14.52
CA ILE A 22 5.74 -4.75 -13.86
C ILE A 22 5.97 -4.67 -12.35
N LEU A 23 6.63 -5.68 -11.76
CA LEU A 23 6.96 -5.65 -10.33
C LEU A 23 7.78 -4.40 -9.98
N CYS A 24 8.85 -4.11 -10.72
CA CYS A 24 9.66 -2.92 -10.51
C CYS A 24 8.93 -1.59 -10.78
N ARG A 25 7.75 -1.62 -11.41
CA ARG A 25 6.89 -0.44 -11.59
C ARG A 25 5.91 -0.26 -10.43
N LEU A 26 5.41 -1.35 -9.86
CA LEU A 26 4.38 -1.33 -8.81
C LEU A 26 4.96 -1.27 -7.39
N PHE A 27 6.15 -1.84 -7.20
CA PHE A 27 6.76 -2.00 -5.88
C PHE A 27 8.11 -1.30 -5.80
N THR A 28 8.41 -0.73 -4.65
CA THR A 28 9.71 -0.15 -4.35
C THR A 28 10.76 -1.26 -4.16
N PRO A 29 12.06 -0.93 -4.24
CA PRO A 29 13.11 -1.91 -3.95
C PRO A 29 12.97 -2.56 -2.56
N LEU A 30 12.63 -1.78 -1.54
CA LEU A 30 12.47 -2.26 -0.16
C LEU A 30 11.32 -3.26 -0.03
N GLU A 31 10.20 -2.97 -0.70
CA GLU A 31 9.04 -3.87 -0.75
C GLU A 31 9.40 -5.20 -1.40
N LEU A 32 10.08 -5.16 -2.56
CA LEU A 32 10.49 -6.37 -3.25
C LEU A 32 11.49 -7.19 -2.43
N GLU A 33 12.43 -6.53 -1.76
CA GLU A 33 13.41 -7.17 -0.88
C GLU A 33 12.74 -7.93 0.27
N SER A 34 11.68 -7.37 0.87
CA SER A 34 10.92 -8.02 1.94
C SER A 34 10.30 -9.37 1.53
N THR A 35 10.13 -9.61 0.23
CA THR A 35 9.52 -10.84 -0.29
C THR A 35 10.50 -11.93 -0.70
N VAL A 36 11.81 -11.66 -0.68
CA VAL A 36 12.83 -12.56 -1.25
C VAL A 36 12.93 -13.89 -0.50
N LYS A 37 12.73 -13.87 0.81
CA LYS A 37 12.83 -15.07 1.68
C LYS A 37 11.52 -15.85 1.81
N LEU A 38 10.41 -15.30 1.31
CA LEU A 38 9.09 -15.89 1.43
C LEU A 38 8.92 -17.05 0.46
N ASN A 39 8.12 -18.05 0.84
CA ASN A 39 7.69 -19.07 -0.10
C ASN A 39 6.74 -18.47 -1.15
N TYR A 40 6.44 -19.24 -2.21
CA TYR A 40 5.65 -18.70 -3.34
C TYR A 40 4.29 -18.15 -2.91
N MET A 41 3.54 -18.85 -2.05
CA MET A 41 2.21 -18.40 -1.65
C MET A 41 2.27 -17.21 -0.69
N GLU A 42 3.20 -17.19 0.25
CA GLU A 42 3.47 -16.06 1.13
C GLU A 42 3.85 -14.80 0.34
N LYS A 43 4.73 -14.95 -0.67
CA LYS A 43 5.11 -13.86 -1.57
C LYS A 43 3.90 -13.31 -2.33
N ILE A 44 3.02 -14.17 -2.84
CA ILE A 44 1.80 -13.74 -3.55
C ILE A 44 0.88 -12.96 -2.59
N ILE A 45 0.70 -13.42 -1.36
CA ILE A 45 -0.10 -12.72 -0.35
C ILE A 45 0.54 -11.38 -0.02
N ALA A 46 1.84 -11.33 0.29
CA ALA A 46 2.56 -10.10 0.62
C ALA A 46 2.46 -9.05 -0.49
N LEU A 47 2.70 -9.43 -1.75
CA LEU A 47 2.55 -8.54 -2.90
C LEU A 47 1.10 -8.05 -3.10
N GLY A 48 0.12 -8.91 -2.85
CA GLY A 48 -1.30 -8.54 -2.89
C GLY A 48 -1.67 -7.55 -1.79
N SER A 49 -1.24 -7.82 -0.56
CA SER A 49 -1.41 -6.98 0.62
C SER A 49 -0.80 -5.60 0.43
N MET A 50 0.43 -5.52 -0.06
CA MET A 50 1.08 -4.24 -0.35
C MET A 50 0.31 -3.47 -1.43
N LEU A 51 -0.09 -4.11 -2.53
CA LEU A 51 -0.78 -3.41 -3.61
C LEU A 51 -2.18 -2.90 -3.20
N ALA A 52 -2.95 -3.71 -2.48
CA ALA A 52 -4.24 -3.30 -1.92
C ALA A 52 -4.07 -2.15 -0.90
N ALA A 53 -3.06 -2.23 -0.03
CA ALA A 53 -2.76 -1.18 0.94
C ALA A 53 -2.34 0.13 0.27
N LYS A 54 -1.55 0.09 -0.82
CA LYS A 54 -1.21 1.29 -1.59
C LYS A 54 -2.46 1.93 -2.20
N GLU A 55 -3.35 1.14 -2.81
CA GLU A 55 -4.62 1.66 -3.35
C GLU A 55 -5.51 2.27 -2.25
N ALA A 56 -5.65 1.58 -1.11
CA ALA A 56 -6.38 2.09 0.03
C ALA A 56 -5.78 3.40 0.56
N ALA A 57 -4.45 3.53 0.62
CA ALA A 57 -3.77 4.74 1.08
C ALA A 57 -4.01 5.94 0.17
N VAL A 58 -3.90 5.80 -1.16
CA VAL A 58 -4.17 6.92 -2.08
C VAL A 58 -5.65 7.28 -2.18
N LYS A 59 -6.55 6.33 -1.88
CA LYS A 59 -7.98 6.61 -1.70
C LYS A 59 -8.22 7.41 -0.41
N ALA A 60 -7.51 7.07 0.67
CA ALA A 60 -7.57 7.84 1.91
C ALA A 60 -7.03 9.28 1.74
N LEU A 61 -6.01 9.47 0.90
CA LEU A 61 -5.54 10.80 0.50
C LEU A 61 -6.53 11.58 -0.39
N GLY A 62 -7.58 10.92 -0.91
CA GLY A 62 -8.60 11.55 -1.75
C GLY A 62 -8.21 11.75 -3.21
N THR A 63 -7.10 11.16 -3.67
CA THR A 63 -6.56 11.37 -5.03
C THR A 63 -6.76 10.18 -5.96
N GLY A 64 -6.66 8.95 -5.42
CA GLY A 64 -6.37 7.77 -6.22
C GLY A 64 -4.96 7.81 -6.84
N PHE A 65 -4.60 6.80 -7.63
CA PHE A 65 -3.41 6.87 -8.49
C PHE A 65 -3.71 7.69 -9.73
N THR A 66 -2.81 8.59 -10.09
CA THR A 66 -2.95 9.51 -11.23
C THR A 66 -1.58 9.74 -11.88
N ASP A 67 -1.50 10.57 -12.91
CA ASP A 67 -0.21 11.01 -13.47
C ASP A 67 0.64 11.80 -12.45
N THR A 68 0.04 12.26 -11.34
CA THR A 68 0.73 13.02 -10.29
C THR A 68 1.20 12.14 -9.13
N ILE A 69 0.44 11.12 -8.76
CA ILE A 69 0.80 10.19 -7.66
C ILE A 69 1.02 8.80 -8.25
N SER A 70 2.30 8.41 -8.27
CA SER A 70 2.72 7.09 -8.72
C SER A 70 2.44 6.03 -7.67
N VAL A 71 2.30 4.77 -8.11
CA VAL A 71 2.18 3.60 -7.22
C VAL A 71 3.41 3.46 -6.30
N GLN A 72 4.58 3.95 -6.73
CA GLN A 72 5.81 3.94 -5.93
C GLN A 72 5.89 5.11 -4.94
N ASP A 73 5.01 6.10 -5.02
CA ASP A 73 4.97 7.20 -4.05
C ASP A 73 4.32 6.77 -2.73
N VAL A 74 3.79 5.56 -2.66
CA VAL A 74 3.32 4.94 -1.43
C VAL A 74 4.13 3.67 -1.21
N GLN A 75 4.86 3.58 -0.12
CA GLN A 75 5.61 2.39 0.28
C GLN A 75 4.90 1.71 1.46
N ILE A 76 4.75 0.39 1.38
CA ILE A 76 4.10 -0.45 2.39
C ILE A 76 5.10 -1.49 2.87
N VAL A 77 5.46 -1.45 4.15
CA VAL A 77 6.30 -2.49 4.76
C VAL A 77 5.44 -3.32 5.68
N ILE A 78 5.36 -4.62 5.44
CA ILE A 78 4.59 -5.56 6.28
C ILE A 78 5.59 -6.36 7.11
N ASN A 79 5.46 -6.29 8.42
CA ASN A 79 6.31 -7.02 9.34
C ASN A 79 5.77 -8.45 9.56
N GLU A 80 6.55 -9.31 10.20
CA GLU A 80 6.16 -10.71 10.48
C GLU A 80 4.86 -10.83 11.30
N ASN A 81 4.52 -9.83 12.10
CA ASN A 81 3.28 -9.77 12.88
C ASN A 81 2.07 -9.26 12.09
N SER A 82 2.16 -9.16 10.76
CA SER A 82 1.14 -8.52 9.89
C SER A 82 0.87 -7.04 10.20
N GLU A 83 1.71 -6.41 11.03
CA GLU A 83 1.71 -4.97 11.23
C GLU A 83 2.31 -4.30 10.00
N GLY A 84 1.46 -3.64 9.22
CA GLY A 84 1.86 -2.87 8.05
C GLY A 84 2.14 -1.41 8.39
N LYS A 85 3.26 -0.87 7.91
CA LYS A 85 3.58 0.56 7.97
C LYS A 85 3.41 1.19 6.60
N ILE A 86 2.82 2.38 6.58
CA ILE A 86 2.67 3.19 5.38
C ILE A 86 3.71 4.31 5.42
N GLU A 87 4.44 4.45 4.34
CA GLU A 87 5.34 5.58 4.12
C GLU A 87 4.96 6.30 2.83
N PHE A 88 4.54 7.55 2.94
CA PHE A 88 4.31 8.41 1.78
C PHE A 88 5.62 9.03 1.33
N LEU A 89 5.89 8.94 0.03
CA LEU A 89 7.08 9.44 -0.64
C LEU A 89 6.70 10.50 -1.67
N ASN A 90 7.68 11.30 -2.10
CA ASN A 90 7.56 12.26 -3.21
C ASN A 90 6.26 13.07 -3.17
N LYS A 91 5.43 12.98 -4.23
CA LYS A 91 4.18 13.72 -4.35
C LYS A 91 3.13 13.25 -3.34
N ALA A 92 3.00 11.96 -3.08
CA ALA A 92 2.06 11.49 -2.04
C ALA A 92 2.39 12.07 -0.66
N LYS A 93 3.70 12.23 -0.35
CA LYS A 93 4.14 12.90 0.88
C LYS A 93 3.68 14.35 0.94
N SER A 94 3.87 15.12 -0.13
CA SER A 94 3.41 16.52 -0.18
C SER A 94 1.90 16.64 0.06
N PHE A 95 1.09 15.72 -0.51
CA PHE A 95 -0.35 15.68 -0.27
C PHE A 95 -0.68 15.31 1.18
N ALA A 96 0.00 14.31 1.75
CA ALA A 96 -0.20 13.93 3.14
C ALA A 96 0.12 15.09 4.10
N ASP A 97 1.23 15.80 3.85
CA ASP A 97 1.66 16.97 4.63
C ASP A 97 0.65 18.13 4.51
N GLU A 98 0.16 18.43 3.29
CA GLU A 98 -0.86 19.48 3.05
C GLU A 98 -2.19 19.16 3.72
N LEU A 99 -2.58 17.87 3.72
CA LEU A 99 -3.75 17.38 4.44
C LEU A 99 -3.55 17.35 5.96
N GLY A 100 -2.34 17.64 6.45
CA GLY A 100 -2.00 17.62 7.88
C GLY A 100 -2.06 16.23 8.48
N VAL A 101 -1.72 15.18 7.71
CA VAL A 101 -1.68 13.80 8.18
C VAL A 101 -0.60 13.66 9.25
N THR A 102 -0.99 13.19 10.43
CA THR A 102 -0.09 13.03 11.59
C THR A 102 0.19 11.58 11.92
N GLU A 103 -0.81 10.70 11.71
CA GLU A 103 -0.69 9.26 11.99
C GLU A 103 -1.34 8.45 10.87
N THR A 104 -0.81 7.24 10.65
CA THR A 104 -1.30 6.30 9.65
C THR A 104 -1.59 4.96 10.29
N HIS A 105 -2.78 4.42 10.01
CA HIS A 105 -3.20 3.11 10.46
C HIS A 105 -3.51 2.22 9.26
N LEU A 106 -3.07 0.97 9.31
CA LEU A 106 -3.27 -0.02 8.26
C LEU A 106 -3.77 -1.32 8.88
N ALA A 107 -4.90 -1.80 8.38
CA ALA A 107 -5.41 -3.14 8.65
C ALA A 107 -5.50 -3.91 7.33
N ILE A 108 -5.03 -5.16 7.35
CA ILE A 108 -5.07 -6.05 6.18
C ILE A 108 -5.66 -7.38 6.64
N ASP A 109 -6.53 -7.94 5.82
CA ASP A 109 -7.03 -9.30 6.01
C ASP A 109 -7.03 -10.07 4.68
N THR A 110 -6.92 -11.39 4.75
CA THR A 110 -6.83 -12.25 3.56
C THR A 110 -7.73 -13.47 3.73
N GLU A 111 -8.72 -13.62 2.85
CA GLU A 111 -9.71 -14.71 2.90
C GLU A 111 -10.02 -15.21 1.48
N ASN A 112 -10.13 -16.53 1.26
CA ASN A 112 -10.55 -17.12 -0.02
C ASN A 112 -9.89 -16.54 -1.30
N LYS A 113 -8.58 -16.22 -1.26
CA LYS A 113 -7.78 -15.60 -2.35
C LYS A 113 -8.05 -14.12 -2.60
N LEU A 114 -8.82 -13.47 -1.73
CA LEU A 114 -9.00 -12.02 -1.70
C LEU A 114 -8.14 -11.45 -0.59
N VAL A 115 -7.58 -10.28 -0.85
CA VAL A 115 -6.94 -9.42 0.14
C VAL A 115 -7.82 -8.20 0.29
N VAL A 116 -8.09 -7.78 1.52
CA VAL A 116 -8.75 -6.52 1.84
C VAL A 116 -7.77 -5.67 2.63
N ALA A 117 -7.65 -4.40 2.26
CA ALA A 117 -6.90 -3.40 3.00
C ALA A 117 -7.80 -2.23 3.41
N ILE A 118 -7.59 -1.74 4.63
CA ILE A 118 -8.23 -0.54 5.17
C ILE A 118 -7.13 0.37 5.69
N VAL A 119 -7.14 1.63 5.26
CA VAL A 119 -6.23 2.67 5.70
C VAL A 119 -7.02 3.79 6.36
N ALA A 120 -6.57 4.21 7.54
CA ALA A 120 -7.06 5.42 8.20
C ALA A 120 -5.91 6.40 8.41
N LEU A 121 -6.12 7.65 8.03
CA LEU A 121 -5.18 8.75 8.21
C LEU A 121 -5.75 9.72 9.24
N GLU A 122 -5.04 9.91 10.35
CA GLU A 122 -5.37 10.95 11.32
C GLU A 122 -4.81 12.28 10.87
N ARG A 123 -5.52 13.36 11.17
CA ARG A 123 -5.09 14.71 10.83
C ARG A 123 -4.95 15.51 12.11
N GLY A 124 -3.84 16.23 12.23
CA GLY A 124 -3.67 17.22 13.28
C GLY A 124 -4.66 18.37 13.07
N PHE A 125 -5.17 18.94 14.17
CA PHE A 125 -5.83 20.23 14.10
C PHE A 125 -4.74 21.28 13.88
N LEU A 126 -4.60 21.76 12.64
CA LEU A 126 -3.98 23.06 12.41
C LEU A 126 -4.92 24.08 13.06
N HIS A 127 -4.58 24.54 14.27
CA HIS A 127 -5.14 25.78 14.79
C HIS A 127 -4.83 26.88 13.78
N ARG A 128 -5.83 27.24 12.97
CA ARG A 128 -5.91 28.52 12.28
C ARG A 128 -6.64 29.50 13.18
#